data_AF-A0A2V4E3H7-F1
#
_entry.id   AF-A0A2V4E3H7-F1
#
_cell.length_a   1.000
_cell.length_b   1.000
_cell.length_c   1.000
_cell.angle_alpha   90.00
_cell.angle_beta   90.00
_cell.angle_gamma   90.00
#
_symmetry.space_group_name_H-M   'P 1'
#
loop_
_entity.id
_entity.type
_entity.pdbx_description
1 polymer ?
#
loop_
_entity_poly.entity_id
_entity_poly.type
_entity_poly.pdbx_seq_one_letter_code
_entity_poly.pdbx_strand_id
1 'polypeptide(L)'
;MKKIQYSALFACGFTLCSCFGGSTSVERVIDNPTANEIVIAIDGKELVIPANSKTSYTFEYGKHSLAYNNQTINFVVKPAKFSGSGFINPTQSNYMFHTFIYATDNTTDEAYDKMYEKTLNKVTVILNGKKEEIEYPVKVINDVFIEDEDNRWDYNIDQEMPEEVSERINSNQAYQVRKTKVYRQHEYMNYLKEDGLEDDISFPNEPVKLTEINQYVFPTINLDGIKCEPGKKYLAETLANWQKLFTLTGNDFASKYEELGGDKGRVELRNSQKLCPKEVDPEQTYYPAFRQLDQILDQTRDIHFYIIK
;
A
#
# COMPACT_ATOMS: atom_id res chain seq x y z
N MET A 1 15.11 12.64 48.54
CA MET A 1 15.32 11.42 49.37
C MET A 1 14.65 10.24 48.67
N LYS A 2 15.42 9.20 48.36
CA LYS A 2 14.97 7.97 47.70
C LYS A 2 14.21 7.09 48.70
N LYS A 3 13.13 6.43 48.25
CA LYS A 3 12.67 5.17 48.82
C LYS A 3 12.31 4.22 47.67
N ILE A 4 13.17 3.22 47.51
CA ILE A 4 12.96 2.03 46.68
C ILE A 4 12.34 0.99 47.61
N GLN A 5 11.22 0.40 47.23
CA GLN A 5 10.69 -0.81 47.85
C GLN A 5 10.66 -1.91 46.80
N TYR A 6 11.48 -2.92 47.03
CA TYR A 6 11.50 -4.16 46.27
C TYR A 6 10.31 -5.01 46.67
N SER A 7 9.47 -5.37 45.71
CA SER A 7 8.41 -6.38 45.88
C SER A 7 8.57 -7.46 44.81
N ALA A 8 8.97 -8.64 45.30
CA ALA A 8 8.71 -9.98 44.78
C ALA A 8 8.87 -10.22 43.26
N LEU A 9 10.04 -10.76 42.90
CA LEU A 9 10.25 -11.56 41.69
C LEU A 9 9.38 -12.82 41.75
N PHE A 10 8.21 -12.79 41.10
CA PHE A 10 7.53 -14.00 40.63
C PHE A 10 8.14 -14.37 39.27
N ALA A 11 9.06 -15.33 39.30
CA ALA A 11 9.58 -15.98 38.10
C ALA A 11 8.49 -16.87 37.50
N CYS A 12 7.57 -16.27 36.75
CA CYS A 12 6.78 -17.01 35.77
C CYS A 12 7.71 -17.28 34.57
N GLY A 13 8.28 -18.48 34.56
CA GLY A 13 8.92 -19.04 33.37
C GLY A 13 7.88 -19.20 32.26
N PHE A 14 7.64 -18.13 31.51
CA PHE A 14 7.14 -18.25 30.16
C PHE A 14 8.28 -18.82 29.34
N THR A 15 8.25 -20.15 29.17
CA THR A 15 8.85 -20.78 28.00
C THR A 15 8.17 -20.17 26.78
N LEU A 16 8.76 -19.09 26.27
CA LEU A 16 8.59 -18.61 24.91
C LEU A 16 9.17 -19.69 24.00
N CYS A 17 8.40 -20.77 23.79
CA CYS A 17 8.42 -21.43 22.50
C CYS A 17 7.87 -20.39 21.51
N SER A 18 8.74 -19.50 21.03
CA SER A 18 8.45 -18.80 19.79
C SER A 18 8.36 -19.91 18.74
N CYS A 19 7.14 -20.32 18.41
CA CYS A 19 6.90 -20.89 17.11
C CYS A 19 7.43 -19.84 16.13
N PHE A 20 8.56 -20.15 15.49
CA PHE A 20 9.09 -19.46 14.33
C PHE A 20 8.16 -19.70 13.12
N GLY A 21 6.86 -19.44 13.29
CA GLY A 21 5.92 -19.27 12.20
C GLY A 21 5.79 -17.77 12.00
N GLY A 22 6.29 -17.24 10.89
CA GLY A 22 5.95 -15.88 10.49
C GLY A 22 4.43 -15.73 10.39
N SER A 23 3.92 -14.50 10.36
CA SER A 23 2.50 -14.28 10.06
C SER A 23 2.14 -15.01 8.76
N THR A 24 1.00 -15.70 8.73
CA THR A 24 0.48 -16.39 7.53
C THR A 24 -0.59 -15.58 6.81
N SER A 25 -0.85 -14.39 7.33
CA SER A 25 -1.98 -13.56 6.94
C SER A 25 -1.67 -12.08 7.16
N VAL A 26 -2.55 -11.24 6.64
CA VAL A 26 -2.59 -9.81 6.90
C VAL A 26 -4.04 -9.40 7.10
N GLU A 27 -4.28 -8.61 8.15
CA GLU A 27 -5.59 -7.99 8.36
C GLU A 27 -5.67 -6.70 7.56
N ARG A 28 -6.78 -6.47 6.87
CA ARG A 28 -7.10 -5.22 6.19
C ARG A 28 -8.50 -4.76 6.49
N VAL A 29 -8.64 -3.44 6.59
CA VAL A 29 -9.94 -2.77 6.62
C VAL A 29 -10.50 -2.75 5.21
N ILE A 30 -11.78 -3.08 5.07
CA ILE A 30 -12.58 -2.90 3.85
C ILE A 30 -13.63 -1.84 4.17
N ASP A 31 -13.56 -0.70 3.49
CA ASP A 31 -14.40 0.46 3.77
C ASP A 31 -15.51 0.61 2.72
N ASN A 32 -16.71 0.95 3.20
CA ASN A 32 -17.84 1.36 2.38
C ASN A 32 -18.18 2.83 2.70
N PRO A 33 -17.65 3.79 1.93
CA PRO A 33 -17.92 5.21 2.15
C PRO A 33 -19.24 5.67 1.50
N THR A 34 -20.02 4.75 0.93
CA THR A 34 -21.26 5.08 0.22
C THR A 34 -22.45 5.14 1.17
N ALA A 35 -23.50 5.84 0.74
CA ALA A 35 -24.74 5.96 1.49
C ALA A 35 -25.61 4.68 1.48
N ASN A 36 -25.18 3.63 0.77
CA ASN A 36 -25.92 2.38 0.65
C ASN A 36 -25.08 1.22 1.18
N GLU A 37 -25.75 0.16 1.64
CA GLU A 37 -25.09 -1.12 1.88
C GLU A 37 -24.46 -1.65 0.58
N ILE A 38 -23.27 -2.24 0.70
CA ILE A 38 -22.65 -2.98 -0.38
C ILE A 38 -22.50 -4.45 0.00
N VAL A 39 -22.59 -5.31 -1.00
CA VAL A 39 -22.25 -6.73 -0.89
C VAL A 39 -21.06 -6.98 -1.80
N ILE A 40 -19.95 -7.42 -1.21
CA ILE A 40 -18.79 -7.89 -1.95
C ILE A 40 -18.65 -9.40 -1.76
N ALA A 41 -17.88 -10.06 -2.62
CA ALA A 41 -17.46 -11.44 -2.37
C ALA A 41 -15.94 -11.54 -2.37
N ILE A 42 -15.38 -12.15 -1.32
CA ILE A 42 -13.97 -12.53 -1.24
C ILE A 42 -13.90 -14.04 -1.38
N ASP A 43 -13.20 -14.53 -2.40
CA ASP A 43 -13.07 -15.96 -2.71
C ASP A 43 -14.43 -16.68 -2.81
N GLY A 44 -15.42 -15.99 -3.37
CA GLY A 44 -16.79 -16.47 -3.53
C GLY A 44 -17.64 -16.42 -2.25
N LYS A 45 -17.08 -15.99 -1.11
CA LYS A 45 -17.82 -15.80 0.13
C LYS A 45 -18.32 -14.34 0.23
N GLU A 46 -19.63 -14.18 0.34
CA GLU A 46 -20.25 -12.86 0.48
C GLU A 46 -19.91 -12.21 1.83
N LEU A 47 -19.73 -10.89 1.77
CA LEU A 47 -19.52 -10.01 2.90
C LEU A 47 -20.38 -8.76 2.70
N VAL A 48 -21.31 -8.55 3.62
CA VAL A 48 -22.19 -7.39 3.65
C VAL A 48 -21.53 -6.29 4.47
N ILE A 49 -21.43 -5.09 3.91
CA ILE A 49 -20.83 -3.92 4.55
C ILE A 49 -21.87 -2.79 4.55
N PRO A 50 -22.42 -2.41 5.71
CA PRO A 50 -23.40 -1.33 5.81
C PRO A 50 -22.90 0.00 5.23
N ALA A 51 -23.82 0.91 4.93
CA ALA A 51 -23.50 2.27 4.50
C ALA A 51 -22.60 3.01 5.50
N ASN A 52 -21.67 3.81 5.01
CA ASN A 52 -20.72 4.63 5.80
C ASN A 52 -20.07 3.83 6.94
N SER A 53 -19.62 2.62 6.64
CA SER A 53 -19.07 1.71 7.63
C SER A 53 -17.90 0.93 7.06
N LYS A 54 -17.22 0.17 7.92
CA LYS A 54 -16.07 -0.63 7.54
C LYS A 54 -16.06 -1.95 8.29
N THR A 55 -15.35 -2.92 7.74
CA THR A 55 -15.14 -4.22 8.37
C THR A 55 -13.69 -4.64 8.23
N SER A 56 -13.17 -5.37 9.22
CA SER A 56 -11.85 -5.98 9.13
C SER A 56 -11.97 -7.36 8.49
N TYR A 57 -11.04 -7.68 7.59
CA TYR A 57 -10.92 -9.00 6.97
C TYR A 57 -9.48 -9.48 7.04
N THR A 58 -9.29 -10.71 7.48
CA THR A 58 -7.98 -11.36 7.51
C THR A 58 -7.77 -12.17 6.24
N PHE A 59 -6.83 -11.73 5.41
CA PHE A 59 -6.42 -12.45 4.21
C PHE A 59 -5.28 -13.38 4.56
N GLU A 60 -5.43 -14.67 4.27
CA GLU A 60 -4.26 -15.56 4.20
C GLU A 60 -3.31 -15.09 3.10
N TYR A 61 -2.05 -15.48 3.15
CA TYR A 61 -1.17 -15.27 2.01
C TYR A 61 -1.53 -16.24 0.89
N GLY A 62 -1.46 -15.77 -0.35
CA GLY A 62 -1.89 -16.55 -1.51
C GLY A 62 -2.61 -15.72 -2.55
N LYS A 63 -3.21 -16.42 -3.52
CA LYS A 63 -4.08 -15.83 -4.53
C LYS A 63 -5.51 -15.71 -3.98
N HIS A 64 -6.12 -14.55 -4.20
CA HIS A 64 -7.48 -14.23 -3.81
C HIS A 64 -8.26 -13.61 -4.97
N SER A 65 -9.58 -13.55 -4.80
CA SER A 65 -10.49 -12.85 -5.68
C SER A 65 -11.40 -11.90 -4.90
N LEU A 66 -11.66 -10.72 -5.47
CA LEU A 66 -12.63 -9.75 -4.98
C LEU A 66 -13.65 -9.50 -6.08
N ALA A 67 -14.93 -9.68 -5.77
CA ALA A 67 -16.03 -9.39 -6.66
C ALA A 67 -16.94 -8.31 -6.09
N TYR A 68 -17.30 -7.35 -6.94
CA TYR A 68 -18.23 -6.26 -6.64
C TYR A 68 -18.86 -5.76 -7.94
N ASN A 69 -20.15 -5.41 -7.93
CA ASN A 69 -20.89 -4.90 -9.10
C ASN A 69 -20.72 -5.74 -10.39
N ASN A 70 -20.84 -7.08 -10.27
CA ASN A 70 -20.67 -8.05 -11.36
C ASN A 70 -19.29 -8.02 -12.04
N GLN A 71 -18.28 -7.46 -11.38
CA GLN A 71 -16.90 -7.45 -11.81
C GLN A 71 -16.06 -8.18 -10.78
N THR A 72 -15.01 -8.86 -11.27
CA THR A 72 -14.10 -9.63 -10.42
C THR A 72 -12.67 -9.29 -10.78
N ILE A 73 -11.84 -9.10 -9.75
CA ILE A 73 -10.39 -9.03 -9.88
C ILE A 73 -9.75 -10.17 -9.10
N ASN A 74 -8.63 -10.65 -9.62
CA ASN A 74 -7.72 -11.53 -8.90
C ASN A 74 -6.57 -10.69 -8.35
N PHE A 75 -6.13 -11.00 -7.15
CA PHE A 75 -4.99 -10.35 -6.53
C PHE A 75 -4.20 -11.36 -5.71
N VAL A 76 -2.97 -10.99 -5.37
CA VAL A 76 -2.12 -11.77 -4.50
C VAL A 76 -1.90 -11.00 -3.21
N VAL A 77 -1.97 -11.74 -2.11
CA VAL A 77 -1.62 -11.28 -0.77
C VAL A 77 -0.33 -11.95 -0.38
N LYS A 78 0.69 -11.16 -0.03
CA LYS A 78 2.03 -11.69 0.26
C LYS A 78 2.68 -11.04 1.48
N PRO A 79 3.76 -11.64 2.02
CA PRO A 79 4.65 -10.93 2.93
C PRO A 79 5.20 -9.64 2.28
N ALA A 80 5.26 -8.56 3.06
CA ALA A 80 5.89 -7.30 2.66
C ALA A 80 7.04 -6.99 3.63
N LYS A 81 8.12 -6.40 3.10
CA LYS A 81 9.31 -6.08 3.90
C LYS A 81 9.06 -4.90 4.84
N PHE A 82 8.42 -3.87 4.31
CA PHE A 82 7.92 -2.73 5.07
C PHE A 82 6.40 -2.86 5.08
N SER A 83 5.83 -3.16 6.25
CA SER A 83 4.38 -3.29 6.40
C SER A 83 3.78 -1.91 6.62
N GLY A 84 3.24 -1.33 5.56
CA GLY A 84 2.38 -0.14 5.66
C GLY A 84 0.96 -0.50 6.12
N SER A 85 0.29 0.45 6.77
CA SER A 85 -1.16 0.36 6.94
C SER A 85 -1.86 0.52 5.59
N GLY A 86 -3.13 0.16 5.50
CA GLY A 86 -3.85 0.18 4.23
C GLY A 86 -5.30 -0.22 4.39
N PHE A 87 -6.11 0.13 3.39
CA PHE A 87 -7.52 -0.25 3.33
C PHE A 87 -7.95 -0.55 1.90
N ILE A 88 -9.04 -1.31 1.80
CA ILE A 88 -9.65 -1.72 0.54
C ILE A 88 -10.89 -0.85 0.32
N ASN A 89 -11.00 -0.27 -0.88
CA ASN A 89 -12.11 0.54 -1.35
C ASN A 89 -12.78 -0.18 -2.55
N PRO A 90 -13.68 -1.15 -2.30
CA PRO A 90 -14.30 -1.92 -3.38
C PRO A 90 -15.12 -1.03 -4.33
N THR A 91 -15.63 0.08 -3.81
CA THR A 91 -16.50 1.00 -4.55
C THR A 91 -15.77 1.97 -5.46
N GLN A 92 -14.43 2.06 -5.36
CA GLN A 92 -13.64 3.12 -6.01
C GLN A 92 -14.23 4.52 -5.74
N SER A 93 -14.73 4.74 -4.52
CA SER A 93 -15.14 6.07 -4.07
C SER A 93 -13.91 6.93 -3.83
N ASN A 94 -14.04 8.24 -3.99
CA ASN A 94 -12.97 9.17 -3.70
C ASN A 94 -12.67 9.23 -2.19
N TYR A 95 -11.38 9.19 -1.88
CA TYR A 95 -10.79 9.52 -0.59
C TYR A 95 -9.92 10.75 -0.74
N MET A 96 -9.98 11.61 0.28
CA MET A 96 -9.34 12.91 0.28
C MET A 96 -8.17 12.88 1.27
N PHE A 97 -6.97 13.02 0.75
CA PHE A 97 -5.73 13.02 1.52
C PHE A 97 -5.30 14.48 1.70
N HIS A 98 -5.81 15.12 2.75
CA HIS A 98 -5.57 16.53 3.00
C HIS A 98 -4.33 16.72 3.89
N THR A 99 -3.42 17.61 3.48
CA THR A 99 -2.20 17.90 4.22
C THR A 99 -2.32 19.20 5.01
N PHE A 100 -2.25 19.08 6.33
CA PHE A 100 -2.16 20.17 7.28
C PHE A 100 -0.71 20.56 7.53
N ILE A 101 -0.48 21.84 7.86
CA ILE A 101 0.82 22.35 8.31
C ILE A 101 0.67 22.86 9.73
N TYR A 102 1.45 22.25 10.63
CA TYR A 102 1.65 22.76 11.98
C TYR A 102 2.92 23.57 12.00
N ALA A 103 2.88 24.75 12.60
CA ALA A 103 4.01 25.64 12.71
C ALA A 103 4.07 26.25 14.10
N THR A 104 5.27 26.52 14.60
CA THR A 104 5.46 27.30 15.83
C THR A 104 5.30 28.79 15.54
N ASP A 105 4.92 29.58 16.56
CA ASP A 105 4.76 31.05 16.44
C ASP A 105 6.00 31.78 15.93
N ASN A 106 7.20 31.20 16.10
CA ASN A 106 8.45 31.78 15.61
C ASN A 106 8.70 31.50 14.11
N THR A 107 7.79 30.81 13.46
CA THR A 107 7.82 30.55 12.04
C THR A 107 7.42 31.80 11.28
N THR A 108 8.28 32.25 10.37
CA THR A 108 7.97 33.36 9.46
C THR A 108 6.95 32.95 8.40
N ASP A 109 6.08 33.88 7.98
CA ASP A 109 5.11 33.68 6.90
C ASP A 109 5.76 33.12 5.62
N GLU A 110 6.90 33.68 5.17
CA GLU A 110 7.62 33.20 3.98
C GLU A 110 8.00 31.70 4.09
N ALA A 111 8.40 31.27 5.28
CA ALA A 111 8.74 29.87 5.51
C ALA A 111 7.50 28.99 5.52
N TYR A 112 6.38 29.48 6.06
CA TYR A 112 5.10 28.76 6.07
C TYR A 112 4.57 28.61 4.64
N ASP A 113 4.50 29.70 3.89
CA ASP A 113 4.02 29.75 2.50
C ASP A 113 4.84 28.79 1.62
N LYS A 114 6.16 28.79 1.76
CA LYS A 114 7.04 27.85 1.04
C LYS A 114 6.79 26.38 1.39
N MET A 115 6.31 26.08 2.60
CA MET A 115 5.90 24.72 2.94
C MET A 115 4.51 24.40 2.37
N TYR A 116 3.58 25.35 2.40
CA TYR A 116 2.25 25.25 1.84
C TYR A 116 2.27 25.03 0.32
N GLU A 117 3.08 25.78 -0.42
CA GLU A 117 3.26 25.57 -1.87
C GLU A 117 3.69 24.13 -2.22
N LYS A 118 4.42 23.45 -1.32
CA LYS A 118 4.85 22.05 -1.51
C LYS A 118 3.76 21.02 -1.18
N THR A 119 2.64 21.44 -0.63
CA THR A 119 1.48 20.55 -0.37
C THR A 119 0.42 20.68 -1.44
N LEU A 120 0.44 21.75 -2.24
CA LEU A 120 -0.51 21.98 -3.31
C LEU A 120 -0.45 20.88 -4.38
N ASN A 121 -1.64 20.35 -4.70
CA ASN A 121 -1.87 19.45 -5.82
C ASN A 121 -2.86 20.13 -6.77
N LYS A 122 -2.72 19.84 -8.07
CA LYS A 122 -3.74 20.16 -9.06
C LYS A 122 -4.89 19.18 -8.90
N VAL A 123 -6.08 19.71 -8.58
CA VAL A 123 -7.27 18.92 -8.32
C VAL A 123 -8.37 19.36 -9.26
N THR A 124 -8.97 18.40 -9.95
CA THR A 124 -10.15 18.63 -10.76
C THR A 124 -11.38 18.67 -9.86
N VAL A 125 -12.17 19.72 -10.00
CA VAL A 125 -13.40 19.95 -9.23
C VAL A 125 -14.53 20.38 -10.14
N ILE A 126 -15.77 20.23 -9.69
CA ILE A 126 -16.93 20.86 -10.29
C ILE A 126 -17.31 22.02 -9.38
N LEU A 127 -17.09 23.25 -9.84
CA LEU A 127 -17.45 24.48 -9.16
C LEU A 127 -18.60 25.14 -9.90
N ASN A 128 -19.72 25.35 -9.22
CA ASN A 128 -20.92 25.96 -9.82
C ASN A 128 -21.34 25.28 -11.15
N GLY A 129 -21.23 23.95 -11.19
CA GLY A 129 -21.59 23.12 -12.34
C GLY A 129 -20.55 23.08 -13.49
N LYS A 130 -19.39 23.74 -13.35
CA LYS A 130 -18.32 23.72 -14.35
C LYS A 130 -17.11 22.95 -13.85
N LYS A 131 -16.52 22.13 -14.72
CA LYS A 131 -15.29 21.39 -14.43
C LYS A 131 -14.11 22.37 -14.49
N GLU A 132 -13.42 22.52 -13.38
CA GLU A 132 -12.29 23.44 -13.20
C GLU A 132 -11.10 22.68 -12.58
N GLU A 133 -9.88 23.19 -12.77
CA GLU A 133 -8.68 22.72 -12.07
C GLU A 133 -8.28 23.78 -11.05
N ILE A 134 -8.13 23.37 -9.79
CA ILE A 134 -7.68 24.23 -8.69
C ILE A 134 -6.40 23.68 -8.06
N GLU A 135 -5.62 24.55 -7.43
CA GLU A 135 -4.51 24.12 -6.57
C GLU A 135 -4.98 24.08 -5.13
N TYR A 136 -4.90 22.91 -4.49
CA TYR A 136 -5.33 22.72 -3.11
C TYR A 136 -4.47 21.66 -2.42
N PRO A 137 -4.26 21.71 -1.09
CA PRO A 137 -3.41 20.76 -0.37
C PRO A 137 -4.10 19.40 -0.14
N VAL A 138 -4.75 18.87 -1.17
CA VAL A 138 -5.46 17.60 -1.12
C VAL A 138 -5.12 16.73 -2.32
N LYS A 139 -4.83 15.45 -2.06
CA LYS A 139 -4.72 14.42 -3.10
C LYS A 139 -6.01 13.60 -3.11
N VAL A 140 -6.62 13.43 -4.29
CA VAL A 140 -7.81 12.59 -4.48
C VAL A 140 -7.36 11.20 -4.92
N ILE A 141 -7.85 10.16 -4.25
CA ILE A 141 -7.50 8.76 -4.52
C ILE A 141 -8.77 7.92 -4.56
N ASN A 142 -8.90 7.06 -5.56
CA ASN A 142 -10.03 6.16 -5.72
C ASN A 142 -9.61 4.72 -6.07
N ASP A 143 -8.34 4.35 -5.83
CA ASP A 143 -7.83 3.00 -6.05
C ASP A 143 -8.58 1.97 -5.18
N VAL A 144 -8.60 0.70 -5.63
CA VAL A 144 -9.21 -0.40 -4.87
C VAL A 144 -8.37 -0.78 -3.66
N PHE A 145 -7.04 -0.83 -3.82
CA PHE A 145 -6.11 -1.05 -2.72
C PHE A 145 -5.37 0.26 -2.45
N ILE A 146 -5.63 0.86 -1.30
CA ILE A 146 -5.02 2.13 -0.91
C ILE A 146 -4.01 1.82 0.20
N GLU A 147 -2.74 1.90 -0.16
CA GLU A 147 -1.60 1.54 0.67
C GLU A 147 -0.90 2.81 1.21
N ASP A 148 -0.47 2.76 2.47
CA ASP A 148 0.22 3.87 3.13
C ASP A 148 1.60 4.13 2.54
N GLU A 149 2.31 3.10 2.09
CA GLU A 149 3.64 3.29 1.47
C GLU A 149 3.56 4.22 0.24
N ASP A 150 2.47 4.14 -0.52
CA ASP A 150 2.24 4.93 -1.74
C ASP A 150 1.68 6.33 -1.47
N ASN A 151 1.07 6.55 -0.30
CA ASN A 151 0.25 7.73 -0.03
C ASN A 151 0.66 8.53 1.21
N ARG A 152 1.35 7.89 2.15
CA ARG A 152 2.01 8.43 3.35
C ARG A 152 1.09 9.34 4.17
N TRP A 153 0.15 8.74 4.87
CA TRP A 153 -0.74 9.46 5.77
C TRP A 153 -0.32 9.31 7.24
N ASP A 154 -0.69 10.30 8.06
CA ASP A 154 -0.45 10.30 9.50
C ASP A 154 -1.71 9.89 10.28
N TYR A 155 -2.89 10.24 9.76
CA TYR A 155 -4.18 10.00 10.39
C TYR A 155 -5.12 9.29 9.43
N ASN A 156 -5.57 8.10 9.81
CA ASN A 156 -6.47 7.26 9.04
C ASN A 156 -7.93 7.80 9.09
N ILE A 157 -8.84 7.17 8.35
CA ILE A 157 -10.21 7.63 8.08
C ILE A 157 -10.94 8.09 9.36
N ASP A 158 -10.97 7.23 10.39
CA ASP A 158 -11.71 7.51 11.64
C ASP A 158 -10.81 8.09 12.75
N GLN A 159 -9.58 8.54 12.43
CA GLN A 159 -8.72 9.22 13.40
C GLN A 159 -8.92 10.73 13.30
N GLU A 160 -9.19 11.39 14.42
CA GLU A 160 -9.26 12.85 14.45
C GLU A 160 -7.90 13.49 14.18
N MET A 161 -7.94 14.65 13.52
CA MET A 161 -6.77 15.50 13.36
C MET A 161 -6.57 16.29 14.66
N PRO A 162 -5.40 16.24 15.31
CA PRO A 162 -5.19 16.98 16.54
C PRO A 162 -5.08 18.48 16.26
N GLU A 163 -5.55 19.31 17.18
CA GLU A 163 -5.35 20.77 17.09
C GLU A 163 -3.88 21.17 17.23
N GLU A 164 -3.10 20.40 18.00
CA GLU A 164 -1.68 20.64 18.24
C GLU A 164 -0.85 19.35 18.12
N VAL A 165 0.41 19.48 17.69
CA VAL A 165 1.36 18.36 17.63
C VAL A 165 2.53 18.62 18.57
N SER A 166 2.89 17.59 19.35
CA SER A 166 4.00 17.67 20.29
C SER A 166 5.30 17.17 19.65
N GLU A 167 6.30 18.04 19.56
CA GLU A 167 7.62 17.71 19.01
C GLU A 167 8.74 18.13 19.98
N ARG A 168 9.85 17.40 19.98
CA ARG A 168 11.02 17.73 20.81
C ARG A 168 11.84 18.85 20.16
N ILE A 169 11.39 20.08 20.35
CA ILE A 169 12.03 21.30 19.85
C ILE A 169 12.53 22.18 21.00
N ASN A 170 13.58 22.97 20.75
CA ASN A 170 14.03 23.96 21.73
C ASN A 170 13.01 25.11 21.83
N SER A 171 12.95 25.76 22.99
CA SER A 171 12.16 26.99 23.13
C SER A 171 12.65 28.04 22.12
N ASN A 172 11.70 28.71 21.47
CA ASN A 172 11.93 29.70 20.41
C ASN A 172 12.50 29.18 19.08
N GLN A 173 12.51 27.86 18.86
CA GLN A 173 12.89 27.30 17.57
C GLN A 173 11.72 27.40 16.58
N ALA A 174 11.97 28.01 15.42
CA ALA A 174 11.07 27.90 14.27
C ALA A 174 11.02 26.43 13.82
N TYR A 175 9.82 25.87 13.76
CA TYR A 175 9.61 24.48 13.38
C TYR A 175 8.28 24.35 12.66
N GLN A 176 8.27 23.51 11.63
CA GLN A 176 7.08 23.19 10.87
C GLN A 176 7.06 21.70 10.57
N VAL A 177 5.86 21.12 10.57
CA VAL A 177 5.66 19.73 10.16
C VAL A 177 4.36 19.59 9.38
N ARG A 178 4.40 18.73 8.37
CA ARG A 178 3.22 18.35 7.58
C ARG A 178 2.60 17.11 8.17
N LYS A 179 1.28 17.09 8.19
CA LYS A 179 0.51 15.92 8.60
C LYS A 179 -0.62 15.70 7.63
N THR A 180 -0.77 14.47 7.15
CA THR A 180 -1.82 14.13 6.19
C THR A 180 -2.91 13.31 6.86
N LYS A 181 -4.17 13.73 6.69
CA LYS A 181 -5.35 12.99 7.13
C LYS A 181 -6.12 12.46 5.93
N VAL A 182 -6.58 11.21 6.08
CA VAL A 182 -7.50 10.57 5.14
C VAL A 182 -8.93 10.88 5.56
N TYR A 183 -9.75 11.29 4.58
CA TYR A 183 -11.19 11.48 4.72
C TYR A 183 -11.94 10.66 3.67
N ARG A 184 -13.13 10.17 4.02
CA ARG A 184 -14.14 9.86 3.00
C ARG A 184 -14.58 11.18 2.37
N GLN A 185 -14.92 11.20 1.07
CA GLN A 185 -15.31 12.45 0.39
C GLN A 185 -16.41 13.21 1.14
N HIS A 186 -17.45 12.54 1.66
CA HIS A 186 -18.53 13.22 2.36
C HIS A 186 -18.09 13.91 3.67
N GLU A 187 -17.14 13.31 4.41
CA GLU A 187 -16.57 13.89 5.62
C GLU A 187 -15.71 15.11 5.27
N TYR A 188 -14.95 15.01 4.19
CA TYR A 188 -14.13 16.12 3.70
C TYR A 188 -14.99 17.30 3.25
N MET A 189 -16.13 17.04 2.62
CA MET A 189 -17.09 18.07 2.26
C MET A 189 -17.67 18.80 3.48
N ASN A 190 -17.83 18.11 4.61
CA ASN A 190 -18.24 18.75 5.86
C ASN A 190 -17.10 19.60 6.44
N TYR A 191 -15.87 19.06 6.43
CA TYR A 191 -14.68 19.81 6.84
C TYR A 191 -14.50 21.12 6.06
N LEU A 192 -14.62 21.11 4.73
CA LEU A 192 -14.52 22.33 3.92
C LEU A 192 -15.58 23.37 4.26
N LYS A 193 -16.81 22.94 4.56
CA LYS A 193 -17.90 23.85 4.97
C LYS A 193 -17.64 24.48 6.33
N GLU A 194 -17.11 23.69 7.27
CA GLU A 194 -16.70 24.19 8.59
C GLU A 194 -15.53 25.17 8.49
N ASP A 195 -14.64 24.98 7.51
CA ASP A 195 -13.51 25.87 7.20
C ASP A 195 -13.94 27.13 6.41
N GLY A 196 -15.24 27.31 6.16
CA GLY A 196 -15.79 28.53 5.54
C GLY A 196 -15.88 28.50 4.02
N LEU A 197 -15.72 27.34 3.37
CA LEU A 197 -16.00 27.21 1.94
C LEU A 197 -17.51 27.19 1.69
N GLU A 198 -18.06 28.30 1.20
CA GLU A 198 -19.50 28.47 0.92
C GLU A 198 -19.91 28.00 -0.49
N ASP A 199 -18.95 27.78 -1.38
CA ASP A 199 -19.21 27.40 -2.78
C ASP A 199 -19.75 25.97 -2.91
N ASP A 200 -20.62 25.76 -3.90
CA ASP A 200 -21.05 24.43 -4.33
C ASP A 200 -19.92 23.75 -5.12
N ILE A 201 -19.02 23.11 -4.35
CA ILE A 201 -17.90 22.33 -4.86
C ILE A 201 -18.24 20.84 -4.79
N SER A 202 -17.85 20.09 -5.82
CA SER A 202 -17.82 18.63 -5.74
C SER A 202 -16.60 18.07 -6.46
N PHE A 203 -16.17 16.89 -6.04
CA PHE A 203 -15.07 16.17 -6.66
C PHE A 203 -15.66 15.12 -7.61
N PRO A 204 -15.37 15.17 -8.92
CA PRO A 204 -15.83 14.15 -9.84
C PRO A 204 -15.22 12.80 -9.44
N ASN A 205 -16.01 11.73 -9.55
CA ASN A 205 -15.53 10.37 -9.42
C ASN A 205 -15.85 9.62 -10.72
N GLU A 206 -14.80 9.13 -11.38
CA GLU A 206 -14.88 8.39 -12.63
C GLU A 206 -14.27 6.99 -12.41
N PRO A 207 -14.98 6.08 -11.70
CA PRO A 207 -14.45 4.76 -11.40
C PRO A 207 -14.26 3.94 -12.68
N VAL A 208 -13.13 3.25 -12.79
CA VAL A 208 -12.85 2.36 -13.92
C VAL A 208 -13.46 0.98 -13.66
N LYS A 209 -13.63 0.17 -14.71
CA LYS A 209 -14.01 -1.23 -14.46
C LYS A 209 -12.87 -1.95 -13.74
N LEU A 210 -13.19 -2.85 -12.81
CA LEU A 210 -12.18 -3.62 -12.09
C LEU A 210 -11.26 -4.40 -13.05
N THR A 211 -11.78 -4.85 -14.19
CA THR A 211 -11.00 -5.53 -15.25
C THR A 211 -10.04 -4.61 -16.01
N GLU A 212 -10.24 -3.29 -15.92
CA GLU A 212 -9.43 -2.25 -16.58
C GLU A 212 -8.38 -1.66 -15.63
N ILE A 213 -8.43 -1.98 -14.32
CA ILE A 213 -7.39 -1.58 -13.35
C ILE A 213 -6.05 -2.20 -13.76
N ASN A 214 -4.96 -1.45 -13.58
CA ASN A 214 -3.60 -1.91 -13.84
C ASN A 214 -3.34 -3.26 -13.12
N GLN A 215 -3.09 -4.29 -13.92
CA GLN A 215 -2.83 -5.63 -13.44
C GLN A 215 -1.34 -5.90 -13.52
N TYR A 216 -0.81 -6.48 -12.45
CA TYR A 216 0.52 -7.02 -12.45
C TYR A 216 0.57 -8.27 -13.33
N VAL A 217 1.41 -8.22 -14.35
CA VAL A 217 1.66 -9.33 -15.25
C VAL A 217 3.05 -9.85 -14.96
N PHE A 218 3.11 -11.09 -14.48
CA PHE A 218 4.38 -11.77 -14.31
C PHE A 218 5.07 -11.90 -15.69
N PRO A 219 6.38 -11.61 -15.82
CA PRO A 219 6.97 -11.36 -17.13
C PRO A 219 7.02 -12.66 -17.93
N THR A 220 6.69 -12.58 -19.22
CA THR A 220 6.95 -13.68 -20.16
C THR A 220 8.40 -13.58 -20.61
N ILE A 221 9.28 -14.36 -19.97
CA ILE A 221 10.70 -14.38 -20.30
C ILE A 221 10.96 -15.27 -21.53
N ASN A 222 11.60 -14.71 -22.56
CA ASN A 222 12.08 -15.49 -23.71
C ASN A 222 13.31 -16.32 -23.33
N LEU A 223 13.09 -17.54 -22.84
CA LEU A 223 14.15 -18.47 -22.45
C LEU A 223 15.01 -18.93 -23.64
N ASP A 224 14.45 -18.98 -24.84
CA ASP A 224 15.17 -19.42 -26.05
C ASP A 224 16.16 -18.38 -26.57
N GLY A 225 15.97 -17.12 -26.18
CA GLY A 225 16.93 -16.05 -26.44
C GLY A 225 18.20 -16.12 -25.58
N ILE A 226 18.24 -16.96 -24.54
CA ILE A 226 19.36 -17.06 -23.60
C ILE A 226 20.35 -18.11 -24.10
N LYS A 227 21.58 -17.68 -24.42
CA LYS A 227 22.68 -18.57 -24.88
C LYS A 227 23.41 -19.27 -23.73
N CYS A 228 23.36 -18.69 -22.53
CA CYS A 228 23.97 -19.27 -21.34
C CYS A 228 23.09 -20.40 -20.77
N GLU A 229 23.46 -21.65 -21.00
CA GLU A 229 22.70 -22.82 -20.52
C GLU A 229 22.49 -22.84 -19.00
N PRO A 230 23.50 -22.57 -18.14
CA PRO A 230 23.28 -22.51 -16.69
C PRO A 230 22.25 -21.46 -16.27
N GLY A 231 22.30 -20.27 -16.85
CA GLY A 231 21.34 -19.20 -16.57
C GLY A 231 19.95 -19.49 -17.13
N LYS A 232 19.87 -20.07 -18.34
CA LYS A 232 18.61 -20.51 -18.95
C LYS A 232 17.91 -21.53 -18.04
N LYS A 233 18.65 -22.53 -17.55
CA LYS A 233 18.13 -23.54 -16.62
C LYS A 233 17.64 -22.90 -15.31
N TYR A 234 18.44 -22.02 -14.72
CA TYR A 234 18.06 -21.31 -13.49
C TYR A 234 16.74 -20.55 -13.66
N LEU A 235 16.62 -19.71 -14.71
CA LEU A 235 15.38 -18.95 -14.93
C LEU A 235 14.20 -19.86 -15.24
N ALA A 236 14.38 -20.94 -16.01
CA ALA A 236 13.30 -21.89 -16.26
C ALA A 236 12.77 -22.50 -14.94
N GLU A 237 13.65 -22.91 -14.03
CA GLU A 237 13.29 -23.43 -12.71
C GLU A 237 12.63 -22.36 -11.83
N THR A 238 13.16 -21.13 -11.83
CA THR A 238 12.55 -20.00 -11.11
C THR A 238 11.12 -19.73 -11.60
N LEU A 239 10.91 -19.64 -12.92
CA LEU A 239 9.59 -19.41 -13.52
C LEU A 239 8.59 -20.53 -13.18
N ALA A 240 9.01 -21.79 -13.23
CA ALA A 240 8.18 -22.93 -12.83
C ALA A 240 7.80 -22.86 -11.34
N ASN A 241 8.74 -22.47 -10.48
CA ASN A 241 8.49 -22.28 -9.06
C ASN A 241 7.51 -21.12 -8.79
N TRP A 242 7.53 -20.05 -9.58
CA TRP A 242 6.53 -18.98 -9.52
C TRP A 242 5.13 -19.45 -9.88
N GLN A 243 4.99 -20.30 -10.91
CA GLN A 243 3.70 -20.88 -11.26
C GLN A 243 3.15 -21.75 -10.12
N LYS A 244 4.02 -22.55 -9.47
CA LYS A 244 3.66 -23.34 -8.30
C LYS A 244 3.29 -22.47 -7.08
N LEU A 245 3.97 -21.35 -6.88
CA LEU A 245 3.70 -20.44 -5.76
C LEU A 245 2.22 -20.02 -5.71
N PHE A 246 1.63 -19.69 -6.87
CA PHE A 246 0.24 -19.23 -6.95
C PHE A 246 -0.82 -20.31 -6.65
N THR A 247 -0.41 -21.56 -6.43
CA THR A 247 -1.30 -22.63 -5.96
C THR A 247 -1.19 -22.88 -4.46
N LEU A 248 -0.29 -22.17 -3.76
CA LEU A 248 -0.06 -22.30 -2.33
C LEU A 248 -0.80 -21.22 -1.54
N THR A 249 -1.04 -21.48 -0.26
CA THR A 249 -1.61 -20.51 0.68
C THR A 249 -0.87 -20.51 2.02
N GLY A 250 -1.11 -19.50 2.85
CA GLY A 250 -0.62 -19.41 4.22
C GLY A 250 0.90 -19.57 4.35
N ASN A 251 1.33 -20.47 5.24
CA ASN A 251 2.75 -20.75 5.50
C ASN A 251 3.51 -21.28 4.28
N ASP A 252 2.86 -22.13 3.48
CA ASP A 252 3.49 -22.73 2.29
C ASP A 252 3.75 -21.65 1.24
N PHE A 253 2.79 -20.73 1.07
CA PHE A 253 2.99 -19.55 0.24
C PHE A 253 4.11 -18.67 0.79
N ALA A 254 4.07 -18.32 2.08
CA ALA A 254 5.04 -17.43 2.71
C ALA A 254 6.48 -17.93 2.53
N SER A 255 6.68 -19.22 2.84
CA SER A 255 7.99 -19.88 2.76
C SER A 255 8.49 -19.92 1.31
N LYS A 256 7.61 -20.29 0.38
CA LYS A 256 7.99 -20.34 -1.04
C LYS A 256 8.21 -18.95 -1.63
N TYR A 257 7.47 -17.94 -1.18
CA TYR A 257 7.69 -16.56 -1.57
C TYR A 257 9.05 -16.05 -1.08
N GLU A 258 9.47 -16.38 0.15
CA GLU A 258 10.79 -15.97 0.65
C GLU A 258 11.94 -16.52 -0.21
N GLU A 259 11.79 -17.75 -0.73
CA GLU A 259 12.74 -18.35 -1.68
C GLU A 259 12.75 -17.71 -3.08
N LEU A 260 11.72 -16.93 -3.44
CA LEU A 260 11.54 -16.40 -4.79
C LEU A 260 11.58 -14.87 -4.84
N GLY A 261 10.61 -14.22 -4.19
CA GLY A 261 10.43 -12.77 -4.18
C GLY A 261 10.87 -12.08 -2.89
N GLY A 262 11.11 -12.84 -1.82
CA GLY A 262 11.65 -12.32 -0.56
C GLY A 262 13.14 -11.99 -0.63
N ASP A 263 13.72 -11.64 0.51
CA ASP A 263 15.12 -11.19 0.58
C ASP A 263 16.07 -12.29 0.12
N LYS A 264 15.83 -13.54 0.54
CA LYS A 264 16.61 -14.70 0.10
C LYS A 264 16.53 -14.91 -1.42
N GLY A 265 15.31 -15.02 -1.96
CA GLY A 265 15.10 -15.25 -3.39
C GLY A 265 15.69 -14.15 -4.27
N ARG A 266 15.61 -12.89 -3.85
CA ARG A 266 16.23 -11.77 -4.58
C ARG A 266 17.75 -11.81 -4.56
N VAL A 267 18.35 -12.18 -3.43
CA VAL A 267 19.80 -12.38 -3.34
C VAL A 267 20.23 -13.52 -4.25
N GLU A 268 19.51 -14.63 -4.27
CA GLU A 268 19.77 -15.76 -5.17
C GLU A 268 19.64 -15.34 -6.65
N LEU A 269 18.57 -14.62 -7.00
CA LEU A 269 18.37 -14.09 -8.34
C LEU A 269 19.52 -13.18 -8.76
N ARG A 270 19.97 -12.25 -7.93
CA ARG A 270 21.12 -11.38 -8.25
C ARG A 270 22.42 -12.16 -8.36
N ASN A 271 22.63 -13.15 -7.49
CA ASN A 271 23.81 -14.01 -7.56
C ASN A 271 23.83 -14.89 -8.82
N SER A 272 22.68 -15.24 -9.38
CA SER A 272 22.59 -16.06 -10.59
C SER A 272 23.22 -15.40 -11.83
N GLN A 273 23.44 -14.07 -11.82
CA GLN A 273 24.24 -13.40 -12.86
C GLN A 273 25.64 -14.01 -13.02
N LYS A 274 26.21 -14.54 -11.93
CA LYS A 274 27.52 -15.21 -11.93
C LYS A 274 27.54 -16.52 -12.73
N LEU A 275 26.36 -17.08 -13.04
CA LEU A 275 26.24 -18.29 -13.87
C LEU A 275 26.58 -18.03 -15.34
N CYS A 276 26.50 -16.77 -15.78
CA CYS A 276 26.67 -16.35 -17.16
C CYS A 276 27.74 -15.25 -17.26
N PRO A 277 29.01 -15.55 -16.90
CA PRO A 277 30.08 -14.58 -17.06
C PRO A 277 30.34 -14.31 -18.55
N LYS A 278 31.03 -13.21 -18.86
CA LYS A 278 31.24 -12.75 -20.26
C LYS A 278 31.94 -13.79 -21.13
N GLU A 279 32.73 -14.68 -20.55
CA GLU A 279 33.41 -15.76 -21.25
C GLU A 279 32.44 -16.83 -21.75
N VAL A 280 31.30 -17.01 -21.06
CA VAL A 280 30.25 -18.00 -21.36
C VAL A 280 29.09 -17.36 -22.13
N ASP A 281 28.79 -16.10 -21.87
CA ASP A 281 27.74 -15.31 -22.54
C ASP A 281 28.28 -13.94 -23.00
N PRO A 282 29.10 -13.89 -24.08
CA PRO A 282 29.74 -12.65 -24.52
C PRO A 282 28.75 -11.54 -24.88
N GLU A 283 27.59 -11.93 -25.41
CA GLU A 283 26.48 -11.04 -25.78
C GLU A 283 25.59 -10.68 -24.59
N GLN A 284 25.83 -11.25 -23.41
CA GLN A 284 25.06 -11.04 -22.18
C GLN A 284 23.55 -11.25 -22.37
N THR A 285 23.19 -12.26 -23.17
CA THR A 285 21.80 -12.61 -23.48
C THR A 285 20.97 -12.96 -22.24
N TYR A 286 21.61 -13.39 -21.15
CA TYR A 286 20.96 -13.65 -19.86
C TYR A 286 20.45 -12.38 -19.16
N TYR A 287 21.22 -11.28 -19.24
CA TYR A 287 20.97 -10.08 -18.43
C TYR A 287 19.60 -9.42 -18.68
N PRO A 288 19.13 -9.26 -19.94
CA PRO A 288 17.80 -8.72 -20.22
C PRO A 288 16.66 -9.57 -19.64
N ALA A 289 16.81 -10.89 -19.61
CA ALA A 289 15.82 -11.80 -19.03
C ALA A 289 15.79 -11.70 -17.50
N PHE A 290 16.97 -11.73 -16.87
CA PHE A 290 17.13 -11.48 -15.43
C PHE A 290 16.51 -10.15 -15.00
N ARG A 291 16.80 -9.07 -15.74
CA ARG A 291 16.43 -7.70 -15.37
C ARG A 291 14.91 -7.52 -15.30
N GLN A 292 14.17 -8.15 -16.20
CA GLN A 292 12.71 -8.13 -16.18
C GLN A 292 12.16 -8.70 -14.87
N LEU A 293 12.72 -9.80 -14.39
CA LEU A 293 12.30 -10.40 -13.13
C LEU A 293 12.70 -9.54 -11.92
N ASP A 294 13.95 -9.06 -11.85
CA ASP A 294 14.43 -8.23 -10.74
C ASP A 294 13.62 -6.93 -10.59
N GLN A 295 13.29 -6.26 -11.71
CA GLN A 295 12.44 -5.05 -11.70
C GLN A 295 11.04 -5.30 -11.12
N ILE A 296 10.48 -6.47 -11.43
CA ILE A 296 9.15 -6.90 -11.00
C ILE A 296 9.13 -7.18 -9.49
N LEU A 297 10.16 -7.85 -8.97
CA LEU A 297 10.35 -8.04 -7.53
C LEU A 297 10.65 -6.74 -6.78
N ASP A 298 11.28 -5.77 -7.44
CA ASP A 298 11.51 -4.44 -6.87
C ASP A 298 10.20 -3.67 -6.73
N GLN A 299 9.36 -3.64 -7.77
CA GLN A 299 8.08 -2.92 -7.79
C GLN A 299 7.06 -3.44 -6.77
N THR A 300 7.10 -4.73 -6.46
CA THR A 300 6.14 -5.36 -5.54
C THR A 300 6.69 -5.56 -4.13
N ARG A 301 7.93 -5.17 -3.84
CA ARG A 301 8.59 -5.50 -2.57
C ARG A 301 7.77 -5.10 -1.34
N ASP A 302 7.24 -3.88 -1.36
CA ASP A 302 6.76 -3.19 -0.17
C ASP A 302 5.23 -3.14 -0.06
N ILE A 303 4.52 -3.75 -1.01
CA ILE A 303 3.06 -3.85 -0.99
C ILE A 303 2.59 -5.24 -0.58
N HIS A 304 1.53 -5.32 0.20
CA HIS A 304 0.91 -6.60 0.56
C HIS A 304 0.00 -7.12 -0.56
N PHE A 305 -0.72 -6.22 -1.21
CA PHE A 305 -1.78 -6.52 -2.18
C PHE A 305 -1.35 -6.04 -3.56
N TYR A 306 -1.45 -6.90 -4.56
CA TYR A 306 -1.34 -6.47 -5.96
C TYR A 306 -2.26 -7.27 -6.85
N ILE A 307 -2.95 -6.57 -7.75
CA ILE A 307 -3.87 -7.16 -8.73
C ILE A 307 -3.04 -7.94 -9.75
N ILE A 308 -3.49 -9.13 -10.12
CA ILE A 308 -2.83 -9.98 -11.11
C ILE A 308 -3.74 -10.27 -12.29
N LYS A 309 -3.11 -10.52 -13.44
CA LYS A 309 -3.78 -11.03 -14.65
C LYS A 309 -3.88 -12.55 -14.65
#